data_AF-W4VHK9-F1
#
_entry.id   AF-W4VHK9-F1
#
_cell.length_a   1.000
_cell.length_b   1.000
_cell.length_c   1.000
_cell.angle_alpha   90.00
_cell.angle_beta   90.00
_cell.angle_gamma   90.00
#
_symmetry.space_group_name_H-M   'P 1'
#
loop_
_entity.id
_entity.type
_entity.pdbx_description
1 polymer ?
#
loop_
_entity_poly.entity_id
_entity_poly.type
_entity_poly.pdbx_seq_one_letter_code
_entity_poly.pdbx_strand_id
1 'polypeptide(L)'
;MDASAYQEINNKVDRLIEGYQQAADKHSTILQINRAGSMVGVFFANEPVINYETASKSDTEAFSSYYRIMAEEGIFLPPISI
;
A
#
# COMPACT_ATOMS: atom_id res chain seq x y z
N MET A 1 6.51 19.02 15.63
CA MET A 1 7.35 17.85 15.31
C MET A 1 8.62 18.36 14.64
N ASP A 2 9.77 17.85 15.04
CA ASP A 2 11.06 18.27 14.46
C ASP A 2 11.31 17.61 13.08
N ALA A 3 12.23 18.17 12.30
CA ALA A 3 12.55 17.67 10.97
C ALA A 3 13.17 16.26 10.99
N SER A 4 13.88 15.88 12.05
CA SER A 4 14.47 14.55 12.23
C SER A 4 13.42 13.45 12.40
N ALA A 5 12.33 13.72 13.10
CA ALA A 5 11.23 12.78 13.30
C ALA A 5 10.53 12.45 11.98
N TYR A 6 10.34 13.44 11.11
CA TYR A 6 9.81 13.21 9.76
C TYR A 6 10.78 12.39 8.90
N GLN A 7 12.09 12.62 9.03
CA GLN A 7 13.10 11.84 8.30
C GLN A 7 13.07 10.35 8.70
N GLU A 8 12.97 10.05 10.00
CA GLU A 8 12.87 8.67 10.47
C GLU A 8 11.62 7.96 9.96
N ILE A 9 10.47 8.65 9.96
CA ILE A 9 9.23 8.11 9.41
C ILE A 9 9.37 7.84 7.92
N ASN A 10 9.97 8.78 7.17
CA ASN A 10 10.18 8.62 5.74
C ASN A 10 11.07 7.39 5.44
N ASN A 11 12.17 7.20 6.17
CA ASN A 11 13.03 6.04 6.00
C ASN A 11 12.30 4.71 6.29
N LYS A 12 11.39 4.68 7.28
CA LYS A 12 10.56 3.51 7.57
C LYS A 12 9.55 3.25 6.45
N VAL A 13 8.96 4.31 5.90
CA VAL A 13 8.05 4.23 4.76
C VAL A 13 8.78 3.75 3.50
N ASP A 14 9.99 4.21 3.24
CA ASP A 14 10.84 3.73 2.14
C ASP A 14 11.04 2.23 2.22
N ARG A 15 11.47 1.75 3.38
CA ARG A 15 11.64 0.31 3.64
C ARG A 15 10.33 -0.47 3.48
N LEU A 16 9.21 0.09 3.89
CA LEU A 16 7.89 -0.54 3.74
C LEU A 16 7.51 -0.68 2.26
N ILE A 17 7.68 0.38 1.47
CA ILE A 17 7.39 0.41 0.03
C ILE A 17 8.29 -0.59 -0.72
N GLU A 18 9.59 -0.63 -0.39
CA GLU A 18 10.52 -1.61 -0.94
C GLU A 18 10.06 -3.05 -0.65
N GLY A 19 9.61 -3.33 0.59
CA GLY A 19 9.09 -4.64 0.95
C GLY A 19 7.84 -5.03 0.17
N TYR A 20 6.91 -4.09 -0.03
CA TYR A 20 5.74 -4.30 -0.88
C TYR A 20 6.12 -4.59 -2.32
N GLN A 21 7.04 -3.82 -2.91
CA GLN A 21 7.47 -4.03 -4.29
C GLN A 21 8.14 -5.39 -4.46
N GLN A 22 9.04 -5.76 -3.55
CA GLN A 22 9.69 -7.09 -3.58
C GLN A 22 8.68 -8.24 -3.47
N ALA A 23 7.67 -8.10 -2.61
CA ALA A 23 6.61 -9.10 -2.50
C ALA A 23 5.76 -9.17 -3.77
N ALA A 24 5.40 -8.01 -4.33
CA ALA A 24 4.64 -7.92 -5.58
C ALA A 24 5.40 -8.59 -6.74
N ASP A 25 6.69 -8.27 -6.91
CA ASP A 25 7.54 -8.84 -7.95
C ASP A 25 7.70 -10.36 -7.79
N LYS A 26 7.95 -10.83 -6.56
CA LYS A 26 8.12 -12.25 -6.25
C LYS A 26 6.87 -13.08 -6.59
N HIS A 27 5.69 -12.50 -6.38
CA HIS A 27 4.42 -13.18 -6.58
C HIS A 27 3.72 -12.77 -7.88
N SER A 28 4.39 -12.02 -8.76
CA SER A 28 3.83 -11.45 -9.99
C SER A 28 2.48 -10.76 -9.76
N THR A 29 2.35 -10.10 -8.61
CA THR A 29 1.12 -9.43 -8.18
C THR A 29 1.12 -8.00 -8.70
N ILE A 30 0.02 -7.61 -9.33
CA ILE A 30 -0.11 -6.26 -9.88
C ILE A 30 -0.55 -5.32 -8.75
N LEU A 31 0.36 -4.42 -8.37
CA LEU A 31 0.23 -3.54 -7.22
C LEU A 31 0.69 -2.12 -7.60
N GLN A 32 -0.13 -1.12 -7.28
CA GLN A 32 0.25 0.29 -7.32
C GLN A 32 0.43 0.79 -5.90
N ILE A 33 1.53 1.50 -5.67
CA ILE A 33 1.86 2.06 -4.36
C ILE A 33 1.98 3.57 -4.53
N ASN A 34 1.10 4.31 -3.88
CA ASN A 34 1.17 5.77 -3.82
C ASN A 34 1.84 6.21 -2.54
N ARG A 35 2.67 7.24 -2.64
CA ARG A 35 3.32 7.88 -1.49
C ARG A 35 3.15 9.40 -1.54
N ALA A 36 2.76 9.96 -0.40
CA ALA A 36 2.79 11.40 -0.16
C ALA A 36 3.41 11.67 1.23
N GLY A 37 4.71 11.94 1.26
CA GLY A 37 5.48 12.04 2.50
C GLY A 37 5.44 10.73 3.28
N SER A 38 4.81 10.75 4.47
CA SER A 38 4.62 9.59 5.33
C SER A 38 3.37 8.77 5.02
N MET A 39 2.47 9.25 4.16
CA MET A 39 1.27 8.53 3.77
C MET A 39 1.58 7.55 2.65
N VAL A 40 1.12 6.31 2.83
CA VAL A 40 1.24 5.24 1.83
C VAL A 40 -0.14 4.68 1.54
N GLY A 41 -0.46 4.51 0.26
CA GLY A 41 -1.64 3.82 -0.22
C GLY A 41 -1.22 2.65 -1.11
N VAL A 42 -1.91 1.52 -0.98
CA VAL A 42 -1.65 0.30 -1.74
C VAL A 42 -2.93 -0.10 -2.47
N PHE A 43 -2.83 -0.29 -3.78
CA PHE A 43 -3.96 -0.56 -4.66
C PHE A 43 -3.64 -1.75 -5.56
N PHE A 44 -4.51 -2.75 -5.59
CA PHE A 44 -4.39 -3.86 -6.54
C PHE A 44 -4.96 -3.40 -7.89
N ALA A 45 -4.16 -2.68 -8.69
CA ALA A 45 -4.63 -2.03 -9.90
C ALA A 45 -3.61 -2.13 -11.03
N ASN A 46 -4.09 -2.34 -12.26
CA ASN A 46 -3.24 -2.47 -13.45
C ASN A 46 -2.73 -1.13 -13.99
N GLU A 47 -3.39 -0.03 -13.61
CA GLU A 47 -3.08 1.32 -14.07
C GLU A 47 -2.70 2.20 -12.87
N PRO A 48 -1.86 3.25 -13.08
CA PRO A 48 -1.54 4.20 -12.03
C PRO A 48 -2.78 4.83 -11.39
N VAL A 49 -2.86 4.78 -10.06
CA VAL A 49 -3.98 5.34 -9.30
C VAL A 49 -3.70 6.82 -8.99
N ILE A 50 -4.27 7.74 -9.75
CA ILE A 50 -4.01 9.18 -9.62
C ILE A 50 -5.25 9.98 -9.23
N ASN A 51 -6.42 9.36 -9.30
CA ASN A 51 -7.71 9.96 -8.95
C ASN A 51 -8.71 8.88 -8.52
N TYR A 52 -9.90 9.31 -8.08
CA TYR A 52 -10.95 8.40 -7.63
C TYR A 52 -11.37 7.39 -8.71
N GLU A 53 -11.48 7.81 -9.97
CA GLU A 53 -11.89 6.93 -11.08
C GLU A 53 -10.88 5.79 -11.33
N THR A 54 -9.58 6.10 -11.28
CA THR A 54 -8.53 5.07 -11.39
C THR A 54 -8.49 4.19 -10.15
N ALA A 55 -8.82 4.75 -8.98
CA ALA A 55 -8.82 4.01 -7.73
C ALA A 55 -9.99 3.01 -7.64
N SER A 56 -11.18 3.39 -8.12
CA SER A 56 -12.37 2.54 -8.13
C SER A 56 -12.28 1.35 -9.10
N LYS A 57 -11.27 1.34 -9.98
CA LYS A 57 -10.94 0.21 -10.86
C LYS A 57 -10.02 -0.83 -10.19
N SER A 58 -9.64 -0.61 -8.93
CA SER A 58 -8.82 -1.57 -8.19
C SER A 58 -9.57 -2.88 -7.95
N ASP A 59 -8.84 -3.98 -7.90
CA ASP A 59 -9.35 -5.29 -7.54
C ASP A 59 -9.66 -5.34 -6.03
N THR A 60 -10.94 -5.12 -5.72
CA THR A 60 -11.46 -5.09 -4.35
C THR A 60 -11.55 -6.49 -3.73
N GLU A 61 -11.64 -7.55 -4.53
CA GLU A 61 -11.62 -8.93 -4.05
C GLU A 61 -10.20 -9.33 -3.61
N ALA A 62 -9.18 -9.00 -4.41
CA ALA A 62 -7.79 -9.17 -4.05
C ALA A 62 -7.44 -8.40 -2.77
N PHE A 63 -7.86 -7.14 -2.67
CA PHE A 63 -7.65 -6.35 -1.46
C PHE A 63 -8.36 -6.95 -0.24
N SER A 64 -9.59 -7.43 -0.39
CA SER A 64 -10.34 -8.06 0.72
C SER A 64 -9.66 -9.34 1.22
N SER A 65 -9.11 -10.14 0.31
CA SER A 65 -8.33 -11.33 0.66
C SER A 65 -7.03 -10.96 1.38
N TYR A 66 -6.30 -9.99 0.84
CA TYR A 66 -5.08 -9.44 1.44
C TYR A 66 -5.33 -8.90 2.85
N TYR A 67 -6.36 -8.07 3.03
CA TYR A 67 -6.75 -7.51 4.32
C TYR A 67 -7.03 -8.60 5.37
N ARG A 68 -7.79 -9.64 4.98
CA ARG A 68 -8.11 -10.75 5.89
C ARG A 68 -6.84 -11.48 6.34
N ILE A 69 -5.95 -11.81 5.41
CA ILE A 69 -4.68 -12.49 5.72
C ILE A 69 -3.80 -11.61 6.62
N MET A 70 -3.72 -10.31 6.35
CA MET A 70 -2.94 -9.38 7.18
C MET A 70 -3.50 -9.31 8.60
N ALA A 71 -4.82 -9.29 8.76
CA ALA A 71 -5.47 -9.33 10.07
C ALA A 71 -5.20 -10.65 10.82
N GLU A 72 -5.20 -11.80 10.12
CA GLU A 72 -4.85 -13.11 10.66
C GLU A 72 -3.39 -13.15 11.15
N GLU A 73 -2.48 -12.47 10.45
CA GLU A 73 -1.07 -12.29 10.84
C GLU A 73 -0.86 -11.19 11.91
N GLY A 74 -1.93 -10.61 12.44
CA GLY A 74 -1.87 -9.58 13.49
C GLY A 74 -1.51 -8.18 12.99
N ILE A 75 -1.55 -7.95 11.68
CA ILE A 75 -1.29 -6.65 11.04
C ILE A 75 -2.63 -5.99 10.68
N PHE A 76 -3.05 -5.05 11.51
CA PHE A 76 -4.30 -4.30 11.29
C PHE A 76 -4.07 -3.13 10.33
N LEU A 77 -4.40 -3.36 9.08
CA LEU A 77 -4.46 -2.30 8.08
C LEU A 77 -5.77 -1.52 8.22
N PRO A 78 -5.83 -0.27 7.75
CA PRO A 78 -7.10 0.41 7.60
C PRO A 78 -8.01 -0.38 6.65
N PRO A 79 -9.30 -0.60 6.99
CA PRO A 79 -10.24 -1.24 6.08
C PRO A 79 -10.57 -0.24 4.97
N ILE A 80 -9.77 -0.21 3.91
CA ILE A 80 -9.99 0.71 2.79
C ILE A 80 -10.63 -0.06 1.64
N SER A 81 -11.95 0.08 1.54
CA SER A 81 -12.69 -0.18 0.31
C SER A 81 -12.82 1.17 -0.41
N ILE A 82 -12.25 1.31 -1.61
CA ILE A 82 -12.57 2.44 -2.51
C ILE A 82 -13.81 2.10 -3.31
#